data_AF-A0A3D0WMQ7-F1
#
_entry.id   AF-A0A3D0WMQ7-F1
#
_cell.length_a   1.000
_cell.length_b   1.000
_cell.length_c   1.000
_cell.angle_alpha   90.00
_cell.angle_beta   90.00
_cell.angle_gamma   90.00
#
_symmetry.space_group_name_H-M   'P 1'
#
loop_
_entity.id
_entity.type
_entity.pdbx_description
1 polymer ?
#
loop_
_entity_poly.entity_id
_entity_poly.type
_entity_poly.pdbx_seq_one_letter_code
_entity_poly.pdbx_strand_id
1 'polypeptide(L)'
;GEKLKVLLIERTIEEQNFSDKKLPGSIIFEDEDLDEAAIRILNELTGLKNIYLSQFHSFGNPQRTKNMRDKNWLEKLTNMKIGRIVTVGYVALIKISRKIIFESENTAANWYDVSSLKSLRLAFDHNEIADTALEHIRHKVKSEPSMLFELLPQKFTMTQLRNLYDIIMGTTSDVRNFKKKIMQIEGLEQLDEVQKDVPYRAPRLYRFDKKVHKKNTRKLYS
;
A
#
# COMPACT_ATOMS: atom_id res chain seq x y z
N GLY A 1 -2.90 -3.04 -12.96
CA GLY A 1 -3.30 -4.33 -12.37
C GLY A 1 -4.75 -4.26 -11.97
N GLU A 2 -5.45 -5.39 -11.97
CA GLU A 2 -6.88 -5.45 -11.61
C GLU A 2 -7.13 -5.62 -10.11
N LYS A 3 -6.06 -5.83 -9.33
CA LYS A 3 -6.12 -6.11 -7.89
C LYS A 3 -5.21 -5.18 -7.09
N LEU A 4 -5.67 -4.79 -5.90
CA LEU A 4 -4.84 -4.13 -4.89
C LEU A 4 -4.05 -5.20 -4.13
N LYS A 5 -2.74 -4.99 -4.01
CA LYS A 5 -1.84 -5.90 -3.31
C LYS A 5 -1.19 -5.23 -2.11
N VAL A 6 -0.76 -6.05 -1.17
CA VAL A 6 0.05 -5.68 -0.01
C VAL A 6 1.36 -6.46 -0.05
N LEU A 7 2.46 -5.80 0.27
CA LEU A 7 3.77 -6.44 0.40
C LEU A 7 3.85 -7.07 1.80
N LEU A 8 4.10 -8.38 1.86
CA LEU A 8 4.35 -9.08 3.12
C LEU A 8 5.72 -9.75 3.08
N ILE A 9 6.36 -9.80 4.24
CA ILE A 9 7.58 -10.57 4.49
C ILE A 9 7.16 -11.90 5.09
N GLU A 10 7.53 -12.98 4.43
CA GLU A 10 7.51 -14.33 4.99
C GLU A 10 8.73 -14.49 5.88
N ARG A 11 8.52 -14.96 7.11
CA ARG A 11 9.61 -15.30 8.02
C ARG A 11 9.47 -16.74 8.49
N THR A 12 10.61 -17.41 8.61
CA THR A 12 10.71 -18.77 9.15
C THR A 12 11.45 -18.74 10.48
N ILE A 13 10.91 -19.46 11.47
CA ILE A 13 11.49 -19.68 12.79
C ILE A 13 11.88 -21.16 12.83
N GLU A 14 13.12 -21.43 12.43
CA GLU A 14 13.65 -22.79 12.23
C GLU A 14 13.51 -23.65 13.49
N GLU A 15 13.79 -23.09 14.68
CA GLU A 15 13.75 -23.83 15.95
C GLU A 15 12.36 -24.35 16.31
N GLN A 16 11.31 -23.77 15.72
CA GLN A 16 9.92 -24.15 15.95
C GLN A 16 9.26 -24.77 14.72
N ASN A 17 10.01 -24.97 13.62
CA ASN A 17 9.48 -25.36 12.31
C ASN A 17 8.20 -24.59 11.94
N PHE A 18 8.24 -23.27 12.13
CA PHE A 18 7.07 -22.41 12.01
C PHE A 18 7.36 -21.25 11.06
N SER A 19 6.46 -21.01 10.11
CA SER A 19 6.52 -19.86 9.22
C SER A 19 5.23 -19.08 9.25
N ASP A 20 5.33 -17.76 9.28
CA ASP A 20 4.20 -16.84 9.15
C ASP A 20 4.59 -15.64 8.28
N LYS A 21 3.72 -14.63 8.27
CA LYS A 21 3.87 -13.43 7.46
C LYS A 21 3.82 -12.20 8.34
N LYS A 22 4.55 -11.16 7.97
CA LYS A 22 4.56 -9.88 8.66
C LYS A 22 4.58 -8.73 7.67
N LEU A 23 4.17 -7.54 8.11
CA LEU A 23 4.42 -6.32 7.35
C LEU A 23 5.93 -6.01 7.32
N PRO A 24 6.42 -5.42 6.22
CA PRO A 24 7.67 -4.67 6.16
C PRO A 24 7.88 -3.78 7.39
N GLY A 25 9.11 -3.76 7.90
CA GLY A 25 9.46 -2.95 9.06
C GLY A 25 10.76 -3.40 9.70
N SER A 26 11.50 -2.44 10.25
CA SER A 26 12.76 -2.61 10.97
C SER A 26 12.82 -1.62 12.15
N ILE A 27 13.90 -1.69 12.92
CA ILE A 27 14.23 -0.66 13.92
C ILE A 27 14.64 0.64 13.21
N ILE A 28 14.49 1.75 13.95
CA ILE A 28 14.99 3.07 13.56
C ILE A 28 16.41 3.20 14.12
N PHE A 29 17.36 3.64 13.30
CA PHE A 29 18.76 3.85 13.68
C PHE A 29 18.97 5.23 14.34
N GLU A 30 20.12 5.41 15.01
CA GLU A 30 20.42 6.64 15.75
C GLU A 30 20.66 7.86 14.84
N ASP A 31 21.01 7.62 13.59
CA ASP A 31 21.39 8.61 12.58
C ASP A 31 20.27 8.91 11.56
N GLU A 32 19.05 8.44 11.81
CA GLU A 32 17.90 8.66 10.94
C GLU A 32 16.63 9.09 11.72
N ASP A 33 15.78 9.89 11.09
CA ASP A 33 14.43 10.16 11.58
C ASP A 33 13.40 9.09 11.13
N LEU A 34 12.13 9.29 11.51
CA LEU A 34 11.06 8.33 11.19
C LEU A 34 10.80 8.20 9.68
N ASP A 35 10.87 9.31 8.95
CA ASP A 35 10.62 9.35 7.51
C ASP A 35 11.80 8.74 6.75
N GLU A 36 13.02 9.05 7.16
CA GLU A 36 14.26 8.46 6.65
C GLU A 36 14.28 6.94 6.85
N ALA A 37 13.92 6.46 8.05
CA ALA A 37 13.78 5.03 8.33
C ALA A 37 12.74 4.35 7.42
N ALA A 38 11.56 4.96 7.25
CA ALA A 38 10.50 4.44 6.38
C ALA A 38 10.95 4.37 4.91
N ILE A 39 11.66 5.40 4.43
CA ILE A 39 12.24 5.45 3.07
C ILE A 39 13.29 4.36 2.90
N ARG A 40 14.21 4.21 3.86
CA ARG A 40 15.27 3.19 3.85
C ARG A 40 14.67 1.80 3.78
N ILE A 41 13.74 1.47 4.68
CA ILE A 41 13.07 0.15 4.72
C ILE A 41 12.36 -0.13 3.38
N LEU A 42 11.65 0.85 2.81
CA LEU A 42 11.00 0.66 1.50
C LEU A 42 12.04 0.42 0.39
N ASN A 43 13.15 1.16 0.42
CA ASN A 43 14.22 1.04 -0.57
C ASN A 43 14.92 -0.32 -0.50
N GLU A 44 15.29 -0.78 0.68
CA GLU A 44 15.89 -2.11 0.91
C GLU A 44 14.97 -3.22 0.38
N LEU A 45 13.66 -3.07 0.55
CA LEU A 45 12.69 -4.09 0.13
C LEU A 45 12.41 -4.13 -1.38
N THR A 46 12.38 -2.95 -2.01
CA THR A 46 11.79 -2.80 -3.36
C THR A 46 12.73 -2.14 -4.37
N GLY A 47 13.85 -1.57 -3.93
CA GLY A 47 14.73 -0.71 -4.73
C GLY A 47 14.11 0.61 -5.15
N LEU A 48 12.88 0.93 -4.72
CA LEU A 48 12.19 2.13 -5.13
C LEU A 48 12.71 3.36 -4.38
N LYS A 49 12.81 4.47 -5.11
CA LYS A 49 13.19 5.79 -4.60
C LYS A 49 12.12 6.79 -4.99
N ASN A 50 12.01 7.89 -4.25
CA ASN A 50 11.06 8.98 -4.51
C ASN A 50 9.60 8.50 -4.55
N ILE A 51 9.24 7.58 -3.66
CA ILE A 51 7.87 7.11 -3.48
C ILE A 51 7.20 7.97 -2.42
N TYR A 52 5.94 8.33 -2.69
CA TYR A 52 5.10 8.96 -1.67
C TYR A 52 4.89 7.98 -0.50
N LEU A 53 5.39 8.37 0.67
CA LEU A 53 5.19 7.71 1.96
C LEU A 53 4.40 8.66 2.85
N SER A 54 3.43 8.11 3.59
CA SER A 54 2.64 8.87 4.55
C SER A 54 2.59 8.12 5.86
N GLN A 55 3.04 8.76 6.93
CA GLN A 55 2.73 8.31 8.28
C GLN A 55 1.21 8.35 8.47
N PHE A 56 0.63 7.33 9.10
CA PHE A 56 -0.81 7.26 9.32
C PHE A 56 -1.22 6.97 10.77
N HIS A 57 -0.35 6.32 11.56
CA HIS A 57 -0.67 5.98 12.95
C HIS A 57 0.57 5.61 13.77
N SER A 58 0.44 5.60 15.10
CA SER A 58 1.45 5.06 16.02
C SER A 58 0.82 4.00 16.92
N PHE A 59 1.38 2.80 16.92
CA PHE A 59 0.90 1.63 17.63
C PHE A 59 1.75 1.40 18.88
N GLY A 60 1.18 1.71 20.05
CA GLY A 60 1.88 1.67 21.34
C GLY A 60 1.26 0.77 22.40
N ASN A 61 0.30 -0.09 22.02
CA ASN A 61 -0.39 -0.99 22.95
C ASN A 61 0.63 -1.93 23.64
N PRO A 62 0.73 -1.96 24.99
CA PRO A 62 1.68 -2.82 25.69
C PRO A 62 1.53 -4.32 25.39
N GLN A 63 0.34 -4.76 24.96
CA GLN A 63 0.04 -6.17 24.68
C GLN A 63 0.44 -6.61 23.26
N ARG A 64 0.96 -5.72 22.41
CA ARG A 64 1.35 -6.08 21.04
C ARG A 64 2.51 -7.05 20.92
N THR A 65 3.32 -7.14 21.98
CA THR A 65 4.43 -8.10 22.10
C THR A 65 4.12 -9.26 23.06
N LYS A 66 2.83 -9.53 23.35
CA LYS A 66 2.44 -10.61 24.27
C LYS A 66 2.82 -12.01 23.77
N ASN A 67 2.93 -12.17 22.44
CA ASN A 67 3.33 -13.43 21.85
C ASN A 67 4.84 -13.62 22.00
N MET A 68 5.24 -14.56 22.84
CA MET A 68 6.65 -14.83 23.11
C MET A 68 7.43 -15.27 21.85
N ARG A 69 6.78 -15.96 20.90
CA ARG A 69 7.41 -16.32 19.63
C ARG A 69 7.84 -15.08 18.85
N ASP A 70 6.94 -14.11 18.75
CA ASP A 70 7.18 -12.88 17.99
C ASP A 70 8.26 -12.05 18.66
N LYS A 71 8.22 -11.97 20.00
CA LYS A 71 9.25 -11.31 20.81
C LYS A 71 10.62 -11.95 20.61
N ASN A 72 10.74 -13.27 20.79
CA ASN A 72 12.00 -13.99 20.65
C ASN A 72 12.60 -13.86 19.26
N TRP A 73 11.77 -13.92 18.21
CA TRP A 73 12.22 -13.70 16.84
C TRP A 73 12.83 -12.30 16.67
N LEU A 74 12.19 -11.27 17.22
CA LEU A 74 12.71 -9.91 17.14
C LEU A 74 13.99 -9.73 17.96
N GLU A 75 14.06 -10.26 19.17
CA GLU A 75 15.27 -10.21 20.01
C GLU A 75 16.45 -10.89 19.31
N LYS A 76 16.22 -12.03 18.63
CA LYS A 76 17.23 -12.73 17.84
C LYS A 76 17.67 -11.91 16.63
N LEU A 77 16.73 -11.32 15.90
CA LEU A 77 17.03 -10.51 14.71
C LEU A 77 17.83 -9.25 15.06
N THR A 78 17.49 -8.60 16.17
CA THR A 78 18.08 -7.32 16.58
C THR A 78 19.30 -7.47 17.49
N ASN A 79 19.51 -8.67 18.05
CA ASN A 79 20.47 -8.92 19.12
C ASN A 79 20.26 -8.00 20.34
N MET A 80 19.01 -7.65 20.64
CA MET A 80 18.62 -6.74 21.72
C MET A 80 17.51 -7.34 22.58
N LYS A 81 17.52 -7.03 23.89
CA LYS A 81 16.39 -7.36 24.77
C LYS A 81 15.30 -6.32 24.62
N ILE A 82 14.10 -6.78 24.29
CA ILE A 82 12.98 -5.91 23.94
C ILE A 82 12.01 -5.81 25.12
N GLY A 83 11.96 -4.64 25.75
CA GLY A 83 11.01 -4.34 26.81
C GLY A 83 9.63 -4.00 26.25
N ARG A 84 9.55 -2.85 25.57
CA ARG A 84 8.33 -2.31 24.93
C ARG A 84 8.66 -1.88 23.51
N ILE A 85 7.72 -2.08 22.60
CA ILE A 85 7.84 -1.62 21.21
C ILE A 85 6.73 -0.63 20.92
N VAL A 86 7.10 0.50 20.33
CA VAL A 86 6.16 1.39 19.62
C VAL A 86 6.46 1.26 18.13
N THR A 87 5.42 1.09 17.32
CA THR A 87 5.57 1.02 15.86
C THR A 87 4.88 2.22 15.24
N VAL A 88 5.59 2.96 14.40
CA VAL A 88 5.00 4.03 13.59
C VAL A 88 4.63 3.45 12.23
N GLY A 89 3.34 3.56 11.88
CA GLY A 89 2.79 3.03 10.64
C GLY A 89 2.95 4.01 9.49
N TYR A 90 3.55 3.53 8.40
CA TYR A 90 3.65 4.23 7.12
C TYR A 90 2.91 3.49 6.01
N VAL A 91 2.35 4.23 5.07
CA VAL A 91 1.75 3.69 3.85
C VAL A 91 2.44 4.26 2.62
N ALA A 92 2.73 3.40 1.65
CA ALA A 92 3.20 3.76 0.32
C ALA A 92 2.26 3.19 -0.75
N LEU A 93 1.98 3.99 -1.77
CA LEU A 93 1.18 3.58 -2.92
C LEU A 93 2.06 3.48 -4.15
N ILE A 94 2.28 2.26 -4.63
CA ILE A 94 3.22 1.99 -5.73
C ILE A 94 2.59 1.16 -6.85
N LYS A 95 3.02 1.42 -8.09
CA LYS A 95 2.67 0.60 -9.24
C LYS A 95 3.55 -0.65 -9.24
N ILE A 96 2.91 -1.81 -9.09
CA ILE A 96 3.57 -3.11 -9.20
C ILE A 96 4.01 -3.30 -10.64
N SER A 97 5.26 -2.95 -10.91
CA SER A 97 5.86 -2.97 -12.26
C SER A 97 7.30 -3.49 -12.25
N ARG A 98 7.88 -3.67 -11.06
CA ARG A 98 9.26 -4.13 -10.87
C ARG A 98 9.28 -5.32 -9.92
N LYS A 99 10.27 -6.20 -10.13
CA LYS A 99 10.53 -7.36 -9.28
C LYS A 99 10.93 -6.87 -7.88
N ILE A 100 10.45 -7.56 -6.86
CA ILE A 100 10.93 -7.40 -5.49
C ILE A 100 12.42 -7.79 -5.45
N ILE A 101 13.24 -7.02 -4.74
CA ILE A 101 14.70 -7.22 -4.71
C ILE A 101 15.14 -7.89 -3.39
N PHE A 102 14.26 -7.90 -2.38
CA PHE A 102 14.57 -8.45 -1.07
C PHE A 102 14.39 -9.97 -1.00
N GLU A 103 15.51 -10.65 -0.86
CA GLU A 103 15.64 -12.05 -0.49
C GLU A 103 16.75 -12.17 0.55
N SER A 104 16.48 -12.84 1.67
CA SER A 104 17.49 -13.25 2.65
C SER A 104 17.33 -14.74 2.95
N GLU A 105 18.32 -15.37 3.61
CA GLU A 105 18.33 -16.81 3.88
C GLU A 105 17.01 -17.36 4.46
N ASN A 106 16.33 -16.58 5.30
CA ASN A 106 15.12 -16.99 6.01
C ASN A 106 13.94 -16.04 5.84
N THR A 107 14.02 -15.08 4.91
CA THR A 107 12.93 -14.16 4.65
C THR A 107 12.76 -13.86 3.17
N ALA A 108 11.53 -13.94 2.69
CA ALA A 108 11.16 -13.57 1.32
C ALA A 108 10.05 -12.51 1.35
N ALA A 109 10.10 -11.56 0.42
CA ALA A 109 9.06 -10.55 0.26
C ALA A 109 8.17 -10.91 -0.94
N ASN A 110 6.85 -10.91 -0.75
CA ASN A 110 5.89 -11.28 -1.79
C ASN A 110 4.65 -10.37 -1.79
N TRP A 111 4.03 -10.23 -2.96
CA TRP A 111 2.79 -9.47 -3.15
C TRP A 111 1.55 -10.33 -2.92
N TYR A 112 0.75 -9.99 -1.91
CA TYR A 112 -0.49 -10.68 -1.54
C TYR A 112 -1.71 -9.86 -1.90
N ASP A 113 -2.83 -10.51 -2.24
CA ASP A 113 -4.11 -9.80 -2.44
C ASP A 113 -4.55 -9.17 -1.11
N VAL A 114 -4.91 -7.89 -1.12
CA VAL A 114 -5.43 -7.22 0.10
C VAL A 114 -6.65 -7.96 0.65
N SER A 115 -7.48 -8.54 -0.23
CA SER A 115 -8.64 -9.32 0.17
C SER A 115 -8.30 -10.60 0.95
N SER A 116 -7.08 -11.13 0.85
CA SER A 116 -6.68 -12.33 1.60
C SER A 116 -6.22 -12.00 3.02
N LEU A 117 -5.96 -10.74 3.36
CA LEU A 117 -5.49 -10.34 4.70
C LEU A 117 -6.40 -10.82 5.83
N LYS A 118 -7.72 -10.85 5.61
CA LYS A 118 -8.69 -11.34 6.61
C LYS A 118 -8.54 -12.82 6.93
N SER A 119 -8.04 -13.61 5.98
CA SER A 119 -7.78 -15.05 6.16
C SER A 119 -6.36 -15.35 6.64
N LEU A 120 -5.44 -14.37 6.57
CA LEU A 120 -4.06 -14.54 6.98
C LEU A 120 -3.91 -14.10 8.44
N ARG A 121 -3.27 -14.93 9.25
CA ARG A 121 -2.80 -14.55 10.58
C ARG A 121 -1.37 -14.03 10.46
N LEU A 122 -1.21 -12.71 10.53
CA LEU A 122 0.09 -12.07 10.51
C LEU A 122 0.73 -12.13 11.91
N ALA A 123 2.05 -12.02 11.92
CA ALA A 123 2.87 -11.84 13.12
C ALA A 123 2.45 -10.60 13.93
N PHE A 124 2.65 -10.63 15.24
CA PHE A 124 2.34 -9.51 16.15
C PHE A 124 0.88 -9.06 16.04
N ASP A 125 0.67 -7.74 15.97
CA ASP A 125 -0.58 -7.03 15.73
C ASP A 125 -0.68 -6.55 14.26
N HIS A 126 0.07 -7.14 13.32
CA HIS A 126 0.15 -6.60 11.95
C HIS A 126 -1.16 -6.66 11.16
N ASN A 127 -2.11 -7.53 11.52
CA ASN A 127 -3.47 -7.46 10.97
C ASN A 127 -4.15 -6.14 11.33
N GLU A 128 -4.04 -5.68 12.59
CA GLU A 128 -4.58 -4.39 13.05
C GLU A 128 -3.93 -3.22 12.33
N ILE A 129 -2.60 -3.27 12.15
CA ILE A 129 -1.86 -2.25 11.39
C ILE A 129 -2.35 -2.19 9.94
N ALA A 130 -2.53 -3.34 9.30
CA ALA A 130 -3.00 -3.40 7.91
C ALA A 130 -4.44 -2.89 7.75
N ASP A 131 -5.34 -3.26 8.67
CA ASP A 131 -6.72 -2.77 8.67
C ASP A 131 -6.78 -1.25 8.88
N THR A 132 -6.01 -0.73 9.84
CA THR A 132 -5.89 0.72 10.10
C THR A 132 -5.33 1.46 8.88
N ALA A 133 -4.34 0.88 8.19
CA ALA A 133 -3.79 1.45 6.96
C ALA A 133 -4.84 1.50 5.84
N LEU A 134 -5.64 0.45 5.67
CA LEU A 134 -6.73 0.43 4.68
C LEU A 134 -7.80 1.48 4.99
N GLU A 135 -8.16 1.67 6.25
CA GLU A 135 -9.07 2.75 6.67
C GLU A 135 -8.49 4.13 6.39
N HIS A 136 -7.20 4.34 6.68
CA HIS A 136 -6.51 5.57 6.33
C HIS A 136 -6.54 5.83 4.83
N ILE A 137 -6.21 4.83 4.00
CA ILE A 137 -6.27 4.94 2.53
C ILE A 137 -7.71 5.27 2.08
N ARG A 138 -8.74 4.63 2.65
CA ARG A 138 -10.14 4.93 2.31
C ARG A 138 -10.51 6.38 2.62
N HIS A 139 -10.12 6.90 3.79
CA HIS A 139 -10.36 8.30 4.14
C HIS A 139 -9.63 9.27 3.22
N LYS A 140 -8.37 8.96 2.90
CA LYS A 140 -7.57 9.70 1.93
C LYS A 140 -8.19 9.68 0.54
N VAL A 141 -8.64 8.54 0.02
CA VAL A 141 -9.32 8.43 -1.29
C VAL A 141 -10.65 9.17 -1.30
N LYS A 142 -11.41 9.19 -0.20
CA LYS A 142 -12.67 9.95 -0.10
C LYS A 142 -12.44 11.46 -0.19
N SER A 143 -11.38 11.96 0.44
CA SER A 143 -11.05 13.39 0.49
C SER A 143 -10.24 13.86 -0.71
N GLU A 144 -9.36 13.02 -1.24
CA GLU A 144 -8.45 13.30 -2.34
C GLU A 144 -8.47 12.14 -3.37
N PRO A 145 -9.54 12.00 -4.18
CA PRO A 145 -9.68 10.86 -5.09
C PRO A 145 -8.61 10.81 -6.19
N SER A 146 -7.89 11.91 -6.44
CA SER A 146 -6.81 11.99 -7.43
C SER A 146 -5.63 11.06 -7.13
N MET A 147 -5.46 10.63 -5.88
CA MET A 147 -4.44 9.64 -5.52
C MET A 147 -4.63 8.28 -6.20
N LEU A 148 -5.85 7.94 -6.61
CA LEU A 148 -6.14 6.67 -7.32
C LEU A 148 -5.34 6.58 -8.63
N PHE A 149 -5.10 7.72 -9.28
CA PHE A 149 -4.36 7.76 -10.55
C PHE A 149 -2.87 7.43 -10.38
N GLU A 150 -2.32 7.52 -9.16
CA GLU A 150 -0.96 7.07 -8.85
C GLU A 150 -0.79 5.55 -8.97
N LEU A 151 -1.87 4.79 -8.84
CA LEU A 151 -1.87 3.33 -8.93
C LEU A 151 -2.22 2.81 -10.34
N LEU A 152 -2.70 3.68 -11.23
CA LEU A 152 -3.13 3.33 -12.58
C LEU A 152 -2.00 3.53 -13.61
N PRO A 153 -1.97 2.78 -14.72
CA PRO A 153 -1.06 3.07 -15.84
C PRO A 153 -1.28 4.50 -16.39
N GLN A 154 -0.36 5.02 -17.22
CA GLN A 154 -0.51 6.37 -17.78
C GLN A 154 -1.81 6.55 -18.59
N LYS A 155 -2.25 5.47 -19.27
CA LYS A 155 -3.54 5.36 -19.94
C LYS A 155 -4.29 4.19 -19.33
N PHE A 156 -5.51 4.43 -18.87
CA PHE A 156 -6.33 3.43 -18.19
C PHE A 156 -7.77 3.47 -18.68
N THR A 157 -8.51 2.38 -18.45
CA THR A 157 -9.95 2.31 -18.73
C THR A 157 -10.77 2.75 -17.52
N MET A 158 -11.99 3.21 -17.75
CA MET A 158 -12.93 3.52 -16.65
C MET A 158 -13.21 2.29 -15.77
N THR A 159 -13.21 1.09 -16.36
CA THR A 159 -13.36 -0.18 -15.64
C THR A 159 -12.19 -0.42 -14.69
N GLN A 160 -10.94 -0.19 -15.12
CA GLN A 160 -9.77 -0.34 -14.26
C GLN A 160 -9.81 0.62 -13.06
N LEU A 161 -10.18 1.88 -13.30
CA LEU A 161 -10.33 2.89 -12.24
C LEU A 161 -11.44 2.54 -11.25
N ARG A 162 -12.61 2.10 -11.75
CA ARG A 162 -13.72 1.66 -10.90
C ARG A 162 -13.35 0.45 -10.06
N ASN A 163 -12.73 -0.58 -10.67
CA ASN A 163 -12.33 -1.79 -9.96
C ASN A 163 -11.32 -1.46 -8.84
N LEU A 164 -10.35 -0.58 -9.10
CA LEU A 164 -9.42 -0.10 -8.07
C LEU A 164 -10.15 0.60 -6.92
N TYR A 165 -11.07 1.51 -7.24
CA TYR A 165 -11.88 2.20 -6.23
C TYR A 165 -12.69 1.22 -5.39
N ASP A 166 -13.41 0.31 -6.03
CA ASP A 166 -14.27 -0.69 -5.37
C ASP A 166 -13.47 -1.59 -4.44
N ILE A 167 -12.27 -2.02 -4.84
CA ILE A 167 -11.37 -2.81 -4.01
C ILE A 167 -10.91 -2.03 -2.77
N ILE A 168 -10.48 -0.78 -2.93
CA ILE A 168 -10.05 0.07 -1.80
C ILE A 168 -11.22 0.29 -0.83
N MET A 169 -12.38 0.62 -1.38
CA MET A 169 -13.57 0.97 -0.60
C MET A 169 -14.28 -0.24 0.01
N GLY A 170 -14.04 -1.45 -0.51
CA GLY A 170 -14.77 -2.64 -0.12
C GLY A 170 -16.24 -2.60 -0.56
N THR A 171 -16.51 -2.02 -1.73
CA THR A 171 -17.87 -1.80 -2.26
C THR A 171 -17.99 -2.30 -3.69
N THR A 172 -19.22 -2.37 -4.21
CA THR A 172 -19.49 -2.60 -5.64
C THR A 172 -20.23 -1.37 -6.18
N SER A 173 -19.52 -0.50 -6.90
CA SER A 173 -20.09 0.75 -7.39
C SER A 173 -20.90 0.54 -8.68
N ASP A 174 -22.04 1.21 -8.79
CA ASP A 174 -22.75 1.34 -10.05
C ASP A 174 -21.89 2.06 -11.10
N VAL A 175 -21.86 1.52 -12.32
CA VAL A 175 -20.97 2.00 -13.39
C VAL A 175 -21.30 3.43 -13.81
N ARG A 176 -22.59 3.78 -13.90
CA ARG A 176 -23.03 5.10 -14.37
C ARG A 176 -22.77 6.17 -13.30
N ASN A 177 -23.12 5.88 -12.06
CA ASN A 177 -22.90 6.78 -10.93
C ASN A 177 -21.42 7.00 -10.66
N PHE A 178 -20.61 5.93 -10.70
CA PHE A 178 -19.16 6.04 -10.57
C PHE A 178 -18.57 6.93 -11.65
N LYS A 179 -18.92 6.67 -12.93
CA LYS A 179 -18.44 7.49 -14.04
C LYS A 179 -18.86 8.96 -13.87
N LYS A 180 -20.13 9.23 -13.53
CA LYS A 180 -20.62 10.59 -13.32
C LYS A 180 -19.84 11.33 -12.24
N LYS A 181 -19.56 10.67 -11.10
CA LYS A 181 -18.78 11.22 -9.98
C LYS A 181 -17.32 11.47 -10.37
N ILE A 182 -16.65 10.48 -10.94
CA ILE A 182 -15.19 10.55 -11.18
C ILE A 182 -14.83 11.55 -12.29
N MET A 183 -15.73 11.77 -13.25
CA MET A 183 -15.55 12.76 -14.32
C MET A 183 -15.63 14.21 -13.83
N GLN A 184 -16.06 14.44 -12.58
CA GLN A 184 -15.99 15.77 -11.95
C GLN A 184 -14.58 16.10 -11.46
N ILE A 185 -13.67 15.12 -11.42
CA ILE A 185 -12.30 15.37 -11.00
C ILE A 185 -11.56 16.08 -12.13
N GLU A 186 -11.14 17.30 -11.83
CA GLU A 186 -10.35 18.08 -12.76
C GLU A 186 -8.99 17.45 -13.05
N GLY A 187 -8.58 17.49 -14.32
CA GLY A 187 -7.38 16.82 -14.83
C GLY A 187 -7.64 15.42 -15.37
N LEU A 188 -8.83 14.83 -15.17
CA LEU A 188 -9.21 13.59 -15.84
C LEU A 188 -9.68 13.87 -17.28
N GLU A 189 -8.98 13.30 -18.25
CA GLU A 189 -9.21 13.51 -19.68
C GLU A 189 -9.61 12.18 -20.34
N GLN A 190 -10.67 12.22 -21.17
CA GLN A 190 -11.01 11.12 -22.06
C GLN A 190 -10.22 11.26 -23.36
N LEU A 191 -9.56 10.20 -23.80
CA LEU A 191 -8.78 10.18 -25.04
C LEU A 191 -9.65 9.70 -26.22
N ASP A 192 -9.21 10.04 -27.44
CA ASP A 192 -9.71 9.45 -28.69
C ASP A 192 -9.05 8.11 -29.02
N GLU A 193 -8.44 7.49 -28.00
CA GLU A 193 -7.84 6.17 -28.06
C GLU A 193 -8.72 5.14 -27.35
N VAL A 194 -8.65 3.89 -27.83
CA VAL A 194 -9.27 2.73 -27.20
C VAL A 194 -8.21 1.71 -26.83
N GLN A 195 -8.50 0.84 -25.86
CA GLN A 195 -7.60 -0.23 -25.47
C GLN A 195 -7.31 -1.15 -26.66
N LYS A 196 -6.03 -1.45 -26.92
CA LYS A 196 -5.62 -2.39 -27.97
C LYS A 196 -5.62 -3.83 -27.47
N ASP A 197 -5.66 -4.77 -28.41
CA ASP A 197 -5.43 -6.20 -28.18
C ASP A 197 -6.42 -6.86 -27.20
N VAL A 198 -7.71 -6.48 -27.32
CA VAL A 198 -8.79 -7.07 -26.52
C VAL A 198 -9.82 -7.76 -27.42
N PRO A 199 -10.35 -8.93 -27.03
CA PRO A 199 -11.29 -9.72 -27.85
C PRO A 199 -12.74 -9.18 -27.82
N TYR A 200 -12.97 -8.08 -27.12
CA TYR A 200 -14.29 -7.46 -26.91
C TYR A 200 -14.28 -6.00 -27.38
N ARG A 201 -15.44 -5.32 -27.34
CA ARG A 201 -15.53 -3.90 -27.69
C ARG A 201 -14.54 -3.07 -26.88
N ALA A 202 -13.52 -2.56 -27.58
CA ALA A 202 -12.42 -1.84 -26.95
C ALA A 202 -12.91 -0.63 -26.13
N PRO A 203 -12.66 -0.60 -24.82
CA PRO A 203 -13.03 0.54 -23.98
C PRO A 203 -12.18 1.76 -24.31
N ARG A 204 -12.79 2.96 -24.21
CA ARG A 204 -12.06 4.22 -24.31
C ARG A 204 -11.03 4.36 -23.20
N LEU A 205 -9.88 4.93 -23.54
CA LEU A 205 -8.81 5.24 -22.61
C LEU A 205 -8.96 6.64 -22.02
N TYR A 206 -8.44 6.79 -20.82
CA TYR A 206 -8.41 8.04 -20.06
C TYR A 206 -6.99 8.27 -19.55
N ARG A 207 -6.67 9.54 -19.28
CA ARG A 207 -5.41 9.97 -18.68
C ARG A 207 -5.70 10.99 -17.58
N PHE A 208 -4.84 11.03 -16.57
CA PHE A 208 -4.89 12.06 -15.54
C PHE A 208 -3.71 13.03 -15.67
N ASP A 209 -4.00 14.31 -15.88
CA ASP A 209 -3.03 15.40 -15.90
C ASP A 209 -2.87 16.03 -14.50
N LYS A 210 -1.79 15.64 -13.82
CA LYS A 210 -1.44 16.15 -12.50
C LYS A 210 -1.17 17.65 -12.48
N LYS A 211 -0.68 18.24 -13.58
CA LYS A 211 -0.36 19.68 -13.64
C LYS A 211 -1.64 20.50 -13.68
N VAL A 212 -2.61 20.09 -14.51
CA VAL A 212 -3.94 20.71 -14.56
C VAL A 212 -4.62 20.62 -13.20
N HIS A 213 -4.62 19.42 -12.58
CA HIS A 213 -5.21 19.22 -11.26
C HIS A 213 -4.59 20.11 -10.17
N LYS A 214 -3.25 20.20 -10.10
CA LYS A 214 -2.55 21.06 -9.12
C LYS A 214 -2.79 22.56 -9.35
N LYS A 215 -2.89 23.00 -10.60
CA LYS A 215 -3.13 24.41 -10.93
C LYS A 215 -4.49 24.87 -10.43
N ASN A 216 -5.50 24.05 -10.61
CA ASN A 216 -6.87 24.44 -10.29
C ASN A 216 -7.23 24.26 -8.82
N THR A 217 -6.68 23.24 -8.15
CA THR A 217 -6.79 23.12 -6.69
C THR A 217 -6.20 24.33 -5.97
N ARG A 218 -5.05 24.85 -6.42
CA ARG A 218 -4.47 26.09 -5.86
C ARG A 218 -5.35 27.33 -6.06
N LYS A 219 -6.11 27.42 -7.15
CA LYS A 219 -7.03 28.53 -7.42
C LYS A 219 -8.29 28.51 -6.53
N LEU A 220 -8.67 27.34 -6.03
CA LEU A 220 -9.84 27.18 -5.16
C LEU A 220 -9.57 27.62 -3.71
N TYR A 221 -8.29 27.70 -3.32
CA TYR A 221 -7.83 28.11 -1.99
C TYR A 221 -7.09 29.47 -1.98
N SER A 222 -7.19 30.22 -3.09
CA SER A 222 -6.68 31.59 -3.23
C SER A 222 -7.84 32.56 -3.34
#